data_AF-A0A4V1ZVG4-F1
#
_entry.id   AF-A0A4V1ZVG4-F1
#
_cell.length_a   1.000
_cell.length_b   1.000
_cell.length_c   1.000
_cell.angle_alpha   90.00
_cell.angle_beta   90.00
_cell.angle_gamma   90.00
#
_symmetry.space_group_name_H-M   'P 1'
#
loop_
_entity.id
_entity.type
_entity.pdbx_description
1 polymer ?
#
loop_
_entity_poly.entity_id
_entity_poly.type
_entity_poly.pdbx_seq_one_letter_code
_entity_poly.pdbx_strand_id
1 'polypeptide(L)' 'IRGSEVLVLNALRKQKHISHFSLQESIELALELQIPNVWFTHISHQLGRFNDVSKELPPGIKLAYDGLKVEAFY' A
#
# COMPACT_ATOMS: atom_id res chain seq x y z
N ILE A 1 -4.62 11.32 9.74
CA ILE A 1 -4.47 10.46 8.55
C ILE A 1 -4.93 11.20 7.30
N ARG A 2 -6.19 11.66 7.19
CA ARG A 2 -6.56 12.62 6.13
C ARG A 2 -5.64 13.85 6.22
N GLY A 3 -5.15 14.30 5.07
CA GLY A 3 -4.17 15.39 4.97
C GLY A 3 -2.72 14.99 5.19
N SER A 4 -2.41 13.71 5.43
CA SER A 4 -1.03 13.23 5.45
C SER A 4 -0.40 13.29 4.05
N GLU A 5 0.88 13.63 3.97
CA GLU A 5 1.64 13.56 2.72
C GLU A 5 1.98 12.11 2.35
N VAL A 6 2.31 11.30 3.36
CA VAL A 6 2.72 9.90 3.22
C VAL A 6 1.85 8.98 4.09
N LEU A 7 1.42 7.86 3.54
CA LEU A 7 0.76 6.77 4.27
C LEU A 7 1.51 5.45 4.05
N VAL A 8 1.87 4.78 5.15
CA VAL A 8 2.36 3.40 5.14
C VAL A 8 1.26 2.50 5.70
N LEU A 9 0.79 1.53 4.93
CA LEU A 9 -0.39 0.71 5.26
C LEU A 9 -0.16 -0.76 4.95
N ASN A 10 -0.73 -1.69 5.73
CA ASN A 10 -0.63 -3.12 5.44
C ASN A 10 -1.45 -3.49 4.18
N ALA A 11 -0.95 -4.43 3.36
CA ALA A 11 -1.70 -5.06 2.27
C ALA A 11 -1.22 -6.51 2.10
N LEU A 12 -1.86 -7.45 2.81
CA LEU A 12 -1.30 -8.80 3.01
C LEU A 12 -1.26 -9.62 1.72
N ARG A 13 -2.40 -9.66 1.01
CA ARG A 13 -2.64 -10.50 -0.17
C ARG A 13 -3.88 -10.01 -0.91
N LYS A 14 -4.18 -10.57 -2.09
CA LYS A 14 -5.37 -10.18 -2.86
C LYS A 14 -6.70 -10.64 -2.23
N GLN A 15 -6.72 -11.82 -1.59
CA GLN A 15 -7.90 -12.34 -0.90
C GLN A 15 -8.08 -11.73 0.49
N LYS A 16 -9.33 -11.60 0.93
CA LYS A 16 -9.64 -11.12 2.28
C LYS A 16 -8.95 -11.95 3.37
N HIS A 17 -8.67 -11.27 4.48
CA HIS A 17 -8.12 -11.87 5.68
C HIS A 17 -8.77 -11.21 6.91
N ILE A 18 -9.03 -12.00 7.96
CA ILE A 18 -9.80 -11.56 9.13
C ILE A 18 -9.14 -10.41 9.90
N SER A 19 -7.81 -10.34 9.88
CA SER A 19 -7.01 -9.40 10.69
C SER A 19 -6.15 -8.45 9.88
N HIS A 20 -6.15 -8.57 8.55
CA HIS A 20 -5.30 -7.75 7.68
C HIS A 20 -6.08 -7.36 6.43
N PHE A 21 -5.90 -6.13 5.99
CA PHE A 21 -6.42 -5.68 4.71
C PHE A 21 -5.88 -6.52 3.55
N SER A 22 -6.79 -6.85 2.65
CA SER A 22 -6.45 -7.26 1.30
C SER A 22 -5.89 -6.08 0.50
N LEU A 23 -5.24 -6.36 -0.64
CA LEU A 23 -4.72 -5.32 -1.52
C LEU A 23 -5.79 -4.31 -1.93
N GLN A 24 -6.99 -4.80 -2.26
CA GLN A 24 -8.10 -3.96 -2.70
C GLN A 24 -8.59 -3.04 -1.58
N GLU A 25 -8.76 -3.56 -0.36
CA GLU A 25 -9.19 -2.76 0.80
C GLU A 25 -8.17 -1.66 1.12
N SER A 26 -6.87 -1.95 1.01
CA SER A 26 -5.81 -0.96 1.22
C SER A 26 -5.80 0.13 0.14
N ILE A 27 -6.06 -0.22 -1.11
CA ILE A 27 -6.19 0.74 -2.22
C ILE A 27 -7.40 1.63 -2.01
N GLU A 28 -8.55 1.05 -1.69
CA GLU A 28 -9.80 1.80 -1.46
C GLU A 28 -9.62 2.81 -0.33
N LEU A 29 -9.03 2.39 0.79
CA LEU A 29 -8.75 3.30 1.91
C LEU A 29 -7.79 4.43 1.52
N ALA A 30 -6.71 4.11 0.79
CA ALA A 30 -5.75 5.10 0.31
C ALA A 30 -6.41 6.17 -0.59
N LEU A 31 -7.28 5.73 -1.51
CA LEU A 31 -8.02 6.61 -2.41
C LEU A 31 -9.08 7.44 -1.67
N GLU A 32 -9.81 6.83 -0.75
CA GLU A 32 -10.81 7.52 0.08
C GLU A 32 -10.18 8.65 0.91
N LEU A 33 -8.96 8.41 1.42
CA LEU A 33 -8.19 9.38 2.19
C LEU A 33 -7.47 10.43 1.35
N GLN A 34 -7.41 10.24 0.02
CA GLN A 34 -6.75 11.12 -0.95
C GLN A 34 -5.27 11.39 -0.62
N ILE A 35 -4.55 10.38 -0.15
CA ILE A 35 -3.12 10.52 0.20
C ILE A 35 -2.25 10.43 -1.06
N PRO A 36 -1.34 11.38 -1.32
CA PRO A 36 -0.58 11.42 -2.57
C PRO A 36 0.53 10.37 -2.66
N ASN A 37 1.14 10.00 -1.52
CA ASN A 37 2.22 9.01 -1.47
C ASN A 37 1.88 7.85 -0.54
N VAL A 38 1.55 6.69 -1.10
CA VAL A 38 1.15 5.51 -0.32
C VAL A 38 2.10 4.36 -0.56
N TRP A 39 2.50 3.71 0.53
CA TRP A 39 3.41 2.57 0.54
C TRP A 39 2.80 1.39 1.26
N PHE A 40 2.60 0.28 0.56
CA PHE A 40 2.07 -0.94 1.15
C PHE A 40 3.16 -1.83 1.73
N THR A 41 2.96 -2.27 2.97
CA THR A 41 3.85 -3.15 3.71
C THR A 41 3.12 -4.40 4.22
N HIS A 42 3.81 -5.25 4.99
CA HIS A 42 3.26 -6.48 5.57
C HIS A 42 2.66 -7.40 4.50
N ILE A 43 3.43 -7.60 3.43
CA ILE A 43 3.04 -8.33 2.22
C ILE A 43 3.39 -9.81 2.41
N SER A 44 2.45 -10.71 2.09
CA SER A 44 2.71 -12.14 2.02
C SER A 44 3.15 -12.56 0.62
N HIS A 45 3.76 -13.75 0.51
CA HIS A 45 4.08 -14.36 -0.78
C HIS A 45 2.84 -14.57 -1.69
N GLN A 46 1.63 -14.56 -1.12
CA GLN A 46 0.38 -14.75 -1.86
C GLN A 46 -0.09 -13.50 -2.61
N LEU A 47 0.55 -12.34 -2.42
CA LEU A 47 0.22 -11.12 -3.16
C LEU A 47 0.60 -11.23 -4.65
N GLY A 48 1.70 -11.93 -4.94
CA GLY A 48 2.30 -12.05 -6.26
C GLY A 48 3.72 -11.49 -6.31
N ARG A 49 4.35 -11.50 -7.48
CA ARG A 49 5.68 -10.90 -7.67
C ARG A 49 5.57 -9.38 -7.63
N PHE A 50 6.55 -8.74 -6.98
CA PHE A 50 6.62 -7.29 -6.84
C PHE A 50 6.35 -6.55 -8.16
N ASN A 51 7.11 -6.88 -9.22
CA ASN A 51 7.00 -6.21 -10.52
C ASN A 51 5.65 -6.40 -11.22
N ASP A 52 4.96 -7.51 -10.96
CA ASP A 52 3.66 -7.78 -11.59
C ASP A 52 2.58 -6.97 -10.86
N VAL A 53 2.58 -7.04 -9.53
CA VAL A 53 1.62 -6.30 -8.69
C VAL A 53 1.81 -4.78 -8.81
N SER A 54 3.05 -4.28 -8.85
CA SER A 54 3.33 -2.85 -8.97
C SER A 54 2.77 -2.22 -10.25
N LYS A 55 2.58 -2.99 -11.33
CA LYS A 55 1.96 -2.51 -12.58
C LYS A 55 0.44 -2.37 -12.48
N GLU A 56 -0.18 -3.07 -11.53
CA GLU A 56 -1.63 -3.03 -11.28
C GLU A 56 -2.03 -1.87 -10.35
N LEU A 57 -1.06 -1.26 -9.65
CA LEU A 57 -1.34 -0.23 -8.66
C LEU A 57 -1.70 1.12 -9.28
N PRO A 58 -2.67 1.85 -8.71
CA PRO A 58 -2.98 3.22 -9.13
C PRO A 58 -1.79 4.17 -8.94
N PRO A 59 -1.78 5.30 -9.66
CA PRO A 59 -0.80 6.37 -9.44
C PRO A 59 -0.75 6.80 -7.96
N GLY A 60 0.45 7.05 -7.45
CA GLY A 60 0.67 7.45 -6.05
C GLY A 60 0.72 6.29 -5.04
N ILE A 61 0.35 5.07 -5.44
CA ILE A 61 0.36 3.87 -4.59
C ILE A 61 1.47 2.91 -5.04
N LYS A 62 2.29 2.44 -4.10
CA LYS A 62 3.46 1.60 -4.37
C LYS A 62 3.59 0.49 -3.33
N LEU A 63 4.22 -0.62 -3.71
CA LEU A 63 4.68 -1.61 -2.74
C LEU A 63 5.98 -1.13 -2.09
N ALA A 64 6.09 -1.25 -0.76
CA ALA A 64 7.33 -1.04 -0.05
C ALA A 64 8.28 -2.23 -0.23
N TYR A 65 9.55 -2.02 0.12
CA TYR A 65 10.59 -3.04 0.11
C TYR A 65 11.56 -2.81 1.26
N ASP A 66 12.30 -3.86 1.62
CA ASP A 66 13.24 -3.81 2.73
C ASP A 66 14.33 -2.76 2.48
N GLY A 67 14.53 -1.88 3.46
CA GLY A 67 15.50 -0.77 3.37
C GLY A 67 14.98 0.48 2.64
N LEU A 68 13.73 0.48 2.17
CA LEU A 68 13.09 1.70 1.65
C LEU A 68 13.12 2.82 2.69
N LYS A 69 13.58 4.00 2.28
CA LYS A 69 13.49 5.25 3.04
C LYS A 69 12.50 6.17 2.36
N VAL A 70 11.59 6.75 3.14
CA VAL A 70 10.62 7.74 2.69
C VAL A 70 10.85 9.03 3.46
N GLU A 71 10.86 10.14 2.73
CA GLU A 71 10.86 11.46 3.34
C GLU A 71 9.41 11.90 3.54
N ALA A 72 9.13 12.53 4.66
CA ALA A 72 7.85 13.17 4.95
C ALA A 72 8.17 14.58 5.42
N PHE A 73 7.56 15.57 4.77
CA PHE A 73 7.71 16.97 5.14
C PHE A 73 6.58 17.38 6.08
N TYR A 74 6.84 18.37 6.92
CA TYR A 74 5.93 18.90 7.94
C TYR A 74 5.60 20.37 7.65
#